data_AF-A0A5C6M715-F1
#
_entry.id   AF-A0A5C6M715-F1
#
_cell.length_a   1.000
_cell.length_b   1.000
_cell.length_c   1.000
_cell.angle_alpha   90.00
_cell.angle_beta   90.00
_cell.angle_gamma   90.00
#
_symmetry.space_group_name_H-M   'P 1'
#
loop_
_entity.id
_entity.type
_entity.pdbx_description
1 polymer ?
#
loop_
_entity_poly.entity_id
_entity_poly.type
_entity_poly.pdbx_seq_one_letter_code
_entity_poly.pdbx_strand_id
1 'polypeptide(L)'
;MRGGLLLWTRTACLLTWMCWHPDAVSGQDVPWLSEVTQSPADPVLEQSGRIEPLLEADGRVTASLQQWQVARQQLRQKWLKFLGPMPQPPALDVQTLSTKQVGPVSRQLLEYTGEPGLRVQGYLLVPDAAVRLPSGGGLYRKTSGRGGTASDHECLDR
;
A
#
# COMPACT_ATOMS: atom_id res chain seq x y z
N MET A 1 -45.98 60.66 -6.47
CA MET A 1 -44.77 61.35 -5.98
C MET A 1 -44.04 60.41 -5.03
N ARG A 2 -42.74 60.18 -5.28
CA ARG A 2 -41.64 59.79 -4.37
C ARG A 2 -41.85 58.55 -3.45
N GLY A 3 -40.94 57.58 -3.39
CA GLY A 3 -39.60 57.48 -3.95
C GLY A 3 -39.01 56.10 -3.66
N GLY A 4 -38.22 55.60 -4.61
CA GLY A 4 -37.46 54.36 -4.48
C GLY A 4 -36.20 54.56 -3.66
N LEU A 5 -35.86 53.55 -2.87
CA LEU A 5 -34.58 53.43 -2.17
C LEU A 5 -33.69 52.45 -2.94
N LEU A 6 -32.42 52.85 -3.05
CA LEU A 6 -31.32 52.24 -3.77
C LEU A 6 -31.01 50.81 -3.31
N LEU A 7 -30.37 50.02 -4.18
CA LEU A 7 -29.12 49.28 -3.94
C LEU A 7 -28.86 48.38 -5.16
N TRP A 8 -28.08 48.85 -6.14
CA TRP A 8 -26.66 48.50 -6.30
C TRP A 8 -26.40 47.00 -6.13
N THR A 9 -26.17 46.30 -7.25
CA THR A 9 -25.09 45.31 -7.46
C THR A 9 -25.34 44.60 -8.78
N ARG A 10 -24.79 45.17 -9.87
CA ARG A 10 -24.47 44.39 -11.07
C ARG A 10 -22.97 44.55 -11.29
N THR A 11 -22.36 43.45 -11.74
CA THR A 11 -21.00 43.36 -12.29
C THR A 11 -19.83 43.24 -11.31
N ALA A 12 -19.42 41.99 -11.05
CA ALA A 12 -18.05 41.52 -11.34
C ALA A 12 -18.01 39.98 -11.18
N CYS A 13 -18.53 39.27 -12.20
CA CYS A 13 -18.05 37.94 -12.50
C CYS A 13 -16.63 38.04 -13.07
N LEU A 14 -15.88 36.94 -12.92
CA LEU A 14 -14.58 36.63 -13.52
C LEU A 14 -13.38 37.16 -12.72
N LEU A 15 -12.90 36.37 -11.75
CA LEU A 15 -11.47 36.10 -11.51
C LEU A 15 -11.28 35.28 -10.23
N THR A 16 -11.93 34.12 -10.16
CA THR A 16 -11.49 33.05 -9.24
C THR A 16 -12.12 31.76 -9.71
N TRP A 17 -11.35 30.67 -9.60
CA TRP A 17 -11.68 29.30 -10.00
C TRP A 17 -11.22 28.86 -11.40
N MET A 18 -9.98 29.17 -11.75
CA MET A 18 -9.09 28.07 -12.15
C MET A 18 -8.31 27.65 -10.90
N CYS A 19 -9.03 27.12 -9.91
CA CYS A 19 -8.40 26.22 -8.95
C CYS A 19 -8.08 24.99 -9.77
N TRP A 20 -6.85 24.96 -10.28
CA TRP A 20 -6.21 23.75 -10.79
C TRP A 20 -6.37 22.71 -9.69
N HIS A 21 -7.34 21.82 -9.84
CA HIS A 21 -7.35 20.62 -9.02
C HIS A 21 -6.26 19.77 -9.64
N PRO A 22 -5.14 19.48 -8.95
CA PRO A 22 -4.31 18.38 -9.37
C PRO A 22 -5.23 17.16 -9.31
N ASP A 23 -5.67 16.67 -10.46
CA ASP A 23 -6.30 15.37 -10.54
C ASP A 23 -5.34 14.42 -9.83
N ALA A 24 -5.80 13.82 -8.73
CA ALA A 24 -5.00 12.87 -7.98
C ALA A 24 -4.65 11.75 -8.95
N VAL A 25 -3.39 11.69 -9.36
CA VAL A 25 -2.90 10.68 -10.30
C VAL A 25 -3.04 9.32 -9.61
N SER A 26 -4.07 8.57 -9.99
CA SER A 26 -4.26 7.19 -9.58
C SER A 26 -3.39 6.30 -10.46
N GLY A 27 -2.65 5.38 -9.86
CA GLY A 27 -1.83 4.41 -10.60
C GLY A 27 -2.62 3.48 -11.53
N GLN A 28 -3.96 3.57 -11.54
CA GLN A 28 -4.83 2.83 -12.44
C GLN A 28 -5.15 3.58 -13.76
N ASP A 29 -4.87 4.89 -13.85
CA ASP A 29 -5.26 5.73 -14.98
C ASP A 29 -4.12 5.91 -16.01
N VAL A 30 -3.44 4.81 -16.34
CA VAL A 30 -2.40 4.81 -17.38
C VAL A 30 -2.87 3.99 -18.60
N PRO A 31 -2.94 4.59 -19.80
CA PRO A 31 -3.49 3.93 -20.99
C PRO A 31 -2.81 2.61 -21.38
N TRP A 32 -1.54 2.43 -21.02
CA TRP A 32 -0.74 1.26 -21.36
C TRP A 32 -0.89 0.08 -20.38
N LEU A 33 -1.52 0.26 -19.22
CA LEU A 33 -1.54 -0.77 -18.17
C LEU A 33 -2.31 -2.03 -18.57
N SER A 34 -3.41 -1.87 -19.31
CA SER A 34 -4.17 -2.99 -19.86
C SER A 34 -3.32 -3.83 -20.81
N GLU A 35 -2.51 -3.20 -21.65
CA GLU A 35 -1.65 -3.86 -22.63
C GLU A 35 -0.61 -4.77 -21.95
N VAL A 36 -0.04 -4.35 -20.81
CA VAL A 36 1.02 -5.11 -20.13
C VAL A 36 0.51 -6.09 -19.07
N THR A 37 -0.71 -5.92 -18.57
CA THR A 37 -1.30 -6.82 -17.55
C THR A 37 -2.14 -7.94 -18.17
N GLN A 38 -2.46 -7.86 -19.46
CA GLN A 38 -3.20 -8.90 -20.15
C GLN A 38 -2.30 -10.09 -20.46
N SER A 39 -2.69 -11.28 -19.97
CA SER A 39 -1.98 -12.52 -20.29
C SER A 39 -2.03 -12.77 -21.81
N PRO A 40 -0.89 -13.06 -22.47
CA PRO A 40 -0.88 -13.51 -23.86
C PRO A 40 -1.73 -14.78 -24.04
N ALA A 41 -2.30 -14.96 -25.23
CA ALA A 41 -3.14 -16.13 -25.54
C ALA A 41 -2.35 -17.45 -25.50
N ASP A 42 -1.06 -17.39 -25.81
CA ASP A 42 -0.12 -18.50 -25.72
C ASP A 42 1.17 -18.02 -25.04
N PRO A 43 1.22 -18.02 -23.69
CA PRO A 43 2.40 -17.54 -22.98
C PRO A 43 3.54 -18.52 -23.18
N VAL A 44 4.63 -18.05 -23.80
CA VAL A 44 5.90 -18.79 -23.83
C VAL A 44 6.39 -18.89 -22.38
N LEU A 45 6.25 -20.06 -21.79
CA LEU A 45 6.83 -20.36 -20.48
C LEU A 45 8.31 -20.57 -20.68
N GLU A 46 9.08 -19.49 -20.60
CA GLU A 46 10.53 -19.57 -20.39
C GLU A 46 10.76 -20.55 -19.25
N GLN A 47 11.59 -21.58 -19.48
CA GLN A 47 11.94 -22.51 -18.42
C GLN A 47 12.69 -21.72 -17.36
N SER A 48 12.00 -21.36 -16.28
CA SER A 48 12.60 -20.71 -15.13
C SER A 48 13.81 -21.53 -14.73
N GLY A 49 15.01 -20.95 -14.88
CA GLY A 49 16.24 -21.59 -14.45
C GLY A 49 16.10 -22.09 -13.01
N ARG A 50 16.80 -23.18 -12.68
CA ARG A 50 16.76 -23.70 -11.31
C ARG A 50 17.38 -22.68 -10.36
N ILE A 51 16.59 -22.17 -9.42
CA ILE A 51 17.12 -21.36 -8.33
C ILE A 51 17.92 -22.29 -7.43
N GLU A 52 19.20 -21.99 -7.24
CA GLU A 52 20.07 -22.73 -6.33
C GLU A 52 19.57 -22.57 -4.89
N PRO A 53 19.71 -23.61 -4.03
CA PRO A 53 19.35 -23.47 -2.63
C PRO A 53 20.11 -22.29 -2.01
N LEU A 54 19.39 -21.37 -1.36
CA LEU A 54 19.96 -20.15 -0.79
C LEU A 54 21.10 -20.43 0.21
N LEU A 55 21.04 -21.58 0.88
CA LEU A 55 22.04 -22.02 1.86
C LEU A 55 23.26 -22.70 1.22
N GLU A 56 23.23 -22.97 -0.09
CA GLU A 56 24.30 -23.60 -0.88
C GLU A 56 24.83 -22.65 -1.99
N ALA A 57 24.16 -21.50 -2.17
CA ALA A 57 24.57 -20.47 -3.11
C ALA A 57 26.02 -20.02 -2.84
N ASP A 58 26.74 -19.68 -3.91
CA ASP A 58 28.18 -19.35 -3.89
C ASP A 58 29.11 -20.53 -3.51
N GLY A 59 28.62 -21.77 -3.57
CA GLY A 59 29.43 -22.99 -3.37
C GLY A 59 29.79 -23.30 -1.91
N ARG A 60 29.09 -22.67 -0.95
CA ARG A 60 29.32 -22.84 0.49
C ARG A 60 28.02 -23.25 1.18
N VAL A 61 28.05 -24.37 1.88
CA VAL A 61 26.91 -24.82 2.70
C VAL A 61 26.89 -24.03 4.00
N THR A 62 25.81 -23.28 4.21
CA THR A 62 25.50 -22.58 5.46
C THR A 62 24.82 -23.57 6.41
N ALA A 63 25.60 -24.20 7.30
CA ALA A 63 25.15 -25.31 8.15
C ALA A 63 24.64 -24.88 9.54
N SER A 64 24.75 -23.60 9.90
CA SER A 64 24.32 -23.10 11.22
C SER A 64 23.59 -21.75 11.15
N LEU A 65 22.78 -21.48 12.18
CA LEU A 65 22.07 -20.20 12.34
C LEU A 65 23.03 -19.00 12.33
N GLN A 66 24.19 -19.14 13.00
CA GLN A 66 25.20 -18.07 13.05
C GLN A 66 25.78 -17.79 11.66
N GLN A 67 26.09 -18.83 10.89
CA GLN A 67 26.55 -18.68 9.50
C GLN A 67 25.47 -18.03 8.63
N TRP A 68 24.20 -18.40 8.83
CA TRP A 68 23.07 -17.79 8.11
C TRP A 68 22.89 -16.31 8.43
N GLN A 69 23.05 -15.89 9.69
CA GLN A 69 22.96 -14.48 10.07
C GLN A 69 24.01 -13.63 9.33
N VAL A 70 25.23 -14.15 9.18
CA VAL A 70 26.29 -13.49 8.41
C VAL A 70 25.93 -13.43 6.92
N ALA A 71 25.52 -14.56 6.33
CA ALA A 71 25.12 -14.62 4.91
C ALA A 71 23.93 -13.68 4.61
N ARG A 72 22.92 -13.63 5.49
CA ARG A 72 21.76 -12.74 5.39
C ARG A 72 22.17 -11.27 5.36
N GLN A 73 23.13 -10.86 6.19
CA GLN A 73 23.63 -9.48 6.18
C GLN A 73 24.32 -9.15 4.86
N GLN A 74 25.16 -10.05 4.34
CA GLN A 74 25.83 -9.88 3.06
C GLN A 74 24.83 -9.78 1.90
N LEU A 75 23.83 -10.66 1.86
CA LEU A 75 22.75 -10.60 0.87
C LEU A 75 21.99 -9.28 0.94
N ARG A 76 21.62 -8.83 2.14
CA ARG A 76 20.98 -7.52 2.34
C ARG A 76 21.84 -6.38 1.79
N GLN A 77 23.15 -6.40 2.04
CA GLN A 77 24.06 -5.38 1.51
C GLN A 77 24.18 -5.43 -0.02
N LYS A 78 24.27 -6.63 -0.61
CA LYS A 78 24.26 -6.81 -2.08
C LYS A 78 22.98 -6.20 -2.68
N TRP A 79 21.82 -6.50 -2.08
CA TRP A 79 20.54 -5.95 -2.51
C TRP A 79 20.45 -4.43 -2.33
N LEU A 80 20.86 -3.88 -1.19
CA LEU A 80 20.86 -2.42 -0.98
C LEU A 80 21.87 -1.69 -1.87
N LYS A 81 22.98 -2.34 -2.24
CA LYS A 81 23.93 -1.79 -3.22
C LYS A 81 23.32 -1.77 -4.63
N PHE A 82 22.54 -2.78 -4.98
CA PHE A 82 21.89 -2.89 -6.29
C PHE A 82 20.65 -2.00 -6.42
N LEU A 83 19.73 -2.06 -5.45
CA LEU A 83 18.46 -1.34 -5.43
C LEU A 83 18.59 0.11 -4.92
N GLY A 84 19.68 0.42 -4.21
CA GLY A 84 19.81 1.64 -3.42
C GLY A 84 19.31 1.49 -1.98
N PRO A 85 19.51 2.53 -1.14
CA PRO A 85 19.00 2.53 0.23
C PRO A 85 17.47 2.55 0.23
N MET A 86 16.85 1.81 1.16
CA MET A 86 15.41 1.89 1.38
C MET A 86 15.07 3.32 1.85
N PRO A 87 14.14 4.03 1.18
CA PRO A 87 13.73 5.37 1.60
C PRO A 87 13.03 5.30 2.97
N GLN A 88 13.01 6.44 3.67
CA GLN A 88 12.27 6.53 4.92
C GLN A 88 10.76 6.39 4.62
N PRO A 89 10.04 5.47 5.27
CA PRO A 89 8.62 5.29 4.99
C PRO A 89 7.86 6.56 5.37
N PRO A 90 6.84 6.96 4.59
CA PRO A 90 5.98 8.07 4.96
C PRO A 90 5.18 7.74 6.23
N ALA A 91 4.63 8.77 6.87
CA ALA A 91 3.67 8.55 7.95
C ALA A 91 2.49 7.73 7.43
N LEU A 92 2.11 6.70 8.19
CA LEU A 92 0.99 5.85 7.84
C LEU A 92 -0.32 6.62 7.99
N ASP A 93 -0.85 7.07 6.86
CA ASP A 93 -2.16 7.70 6.72
C ASP A 93 -3.00 6.86 5.76
N VAL A 94 -4.07 6.25 6.28
CA VAL A 94 -4.88 5.25 5.57
C VAL A 94 -6.34 5.60 5.73
N GLN A 95 -7.07 5.60 4.61
CA GLN A 95 -8.51 5.82 4.56
C GLN A 95 -9.19 4.62 3.91
N THR A 96 -10.26 4.09 4.52
CA THR A 96 -11.13 3.11 3.85
C THR A 96 -12.12 3.84 2.94
N LEU A 97 -12.04 3.61 1.63
CA LEU A 97 -12.93 4.17 0.63
C LEU A 97 -14.21 3.35 0.45
N SER A 98 -14.11 2.03 0.52
CA SER A 98 -15.29 1.15 0.48
C SER A 98 -15.05 -0.17 1.21
N THR A 99 -16.13 -0.81 1.63
CA THR A 99 -16.13 -2.16 2.21
C THR A 99 -17.25 -2.95 1.58
N LYS A 100 -16.97 -4.18 1.14
CA LYS A 100 -17.95 -5.09 0.53
C LYS A 100 -17.74 -6.50 1.08
N GLN A 101 -18.82 -7.19 1.41
CA GLN A 101 -18.75 -8.62 1.69
C GLN A 101 -18.66 -9.40 0.37
N VAL A 102 -17.70 -10.30 0.26
CA VAL A 102 -17.48 -11.18 -0.90
C VAL A 102 -17.26 -12.60 -0.38
N GLY A 103 -18.35 -13.36 -0.27
CA GLY A 103 -18.33 -14.68 0.36
C GLY A 103 -17.88 -14.58 1.83
N PRO A 104 -16.88 -15.39 2.27
CA PRO A 104 -16.40 -15.39 3.65
C PRO A 104 -15.30 -14.35 3.93
N VAL A 105 -15.16 -13.34 3.06
CA VAL A 105 -14.14 -12.30 3.15
C VAL A 105 -14.79 -10.93 3.00
N SER A 106 -14.46 -10.02 3.91
CA SER A 106 -14.69 -8.59 3.75
C SER A 106 -13.56 -7.97 2.93
N ARG A 107 -13.90 -7.43 1.77
CA ARG A 107 -12.96 -6.70 0.90
C ARG A 107 -13.09 -5.21 1.14
N GLN A 108 -12.01 -4.57 1.57
CA GLN A 108 -11.93 -3.12 1.78
C GLN A 108 -11.06 -2.49 0.70
N LEU A 109 -11.54 -1.45 0.03
CA LEU A 109 -10.67 -0.59 -0.78
C LEU A 109 -10.10 0.49 0.14
N LEU A 110 -8.78 0.51 0.30
CA LEU A 110 -8.06 1.49 1.09
C LEU A 110 -7.35 2.47 0.16
N GLU A 111 -7.22 3.71 0.60
CA GLU A 111 -6.30 4.70 0.04
C GLU A 111 -5.25 5.05 1.09
N TYR A 112 -3.99 5.10 0.69
CA TYR A 112 -2.88 5.43 1.58
C TYR A 112 -1.74 6.11 0.85
N THR A 113 -0.85 6.76 1.59
CA THR A 113 0.36 7.38 1.04
C THR A 113 1.43 6.31 0.80
N GLY A 114 1.72 6.00 -0.46
CA GLY A 114 2.75 5.02 -0.83
C GLY A 114 4.15 5.64 -0.87
N GLU A 115 4.23 6.84 -1.44
CA GLU A 115 5.44 7.68 -1.52
C GLU A 115 5.07 9.12 -1.13
N PRO A 116 6.04 9.97 -0.73
CA PRO A 116 5.77 11.36 -0.39
C PRO A 116 5.01 12.09 -1.52
N GLY A 117 3.78 12.54 -1.21
CA GLY A 117 2.91 13.23 -2.17
C GLY A 117 2.12 12.32 -3.11
N LEU A 118 2.31 10.99 -3.05
CA LEU A 118 1.61 10.02 -3.88
C LEU A 118 0.64 9.16 -3.06
N ARG A 119 -0.65 9.33 -3.34
CA ARG A 119 -1.73 8.51 -2.80
C ARG A 119 -2.00 7.34 -3.74
N VAL A 120 -2.09 6.14 -3.18
CA VAL A 120 -2.35 4.90 -3.93
C VAL A 120 -3.51 4.16 -3.30
N GLN A 121 -4.21 3.35 -4.09
CA GLN A 121 -5.32 2.53 -3.63
C GLN A 121 -4.97 1.05 -3.65
N GLY A 122 -5.39 0.32 -2.62
CA GLY A 122 -5.15 -1.12 -2.49
C GLY A 122 -6.31 -1.83 -1.80
N TYR A 123 -6.53 -3.09 -2.17
CA TYR A 123 -7.54 -3.91 -1.51
C TYR A 123 -6.96 -4.64 -0.29
N LEU A 124 -7.60 -4.46 0.87
CA LEU A 124 -7.38 -5.28 2.05
C LEU A 124 -8.46 -6.36 2.12
N LEU A 125 -8.04 -7.62 2.16
CA LEU A 125 -8.92 -8.77 2.31
C LEU A 125 -8.90 -9.24 3.76
N VAL A 126 -10.05 -9.13 4.42
CA VAL A 126 -10.23 -9.51 5.81
C VAL A 126 -11.17 -10.71 5.85
N PRO A 127 -10.68 -11.94 6.08
CA PRO A 127 -11.57 -13.08 6.29
C PRO A 127 -12.51 -12.86 7.48
N ASP A 128 -13.70 -13.44 7.39
CA ASP A 128 -14.62 -13.51 8.52
C ASP A 128 -13.96 -14.26 9.69
N ALA A 129 -14.30 -13.89 10.92
CA ALA A 129 -13.69 -14.49 12.11
C ALA A 129 -13.89 -16.02 12.21
N ALA A 130 -14.90 -16.57 11.51
CA ALA A 130 -15.15 -18.00 11.42
C ALA A 130 -14.14 -18.75 10.53
N VAL A 131 -13.44 -18.04 9.65
CA VAL A 131 -12.40 -18.62 8.80
C VAL A 131 -11.11 -18.74 9.61
N ARG A 132 -10.68 -19.98 9.88
CA ARG A 132 -9.35 -20.22 10.43
C ARG A 132 -8.31 -19.91 9.36
N LEU A 133 -7.53 -18.86 9.60
CA LEU A 133 -6.30 -18.64 8.86
C LEU A 133 -5.28 -19.73 9.22
N PRO A 134 -4.46 -20.20 8.27
CA PRO A 134 -3.31 -21.02 8.60
C PRO A 134 -2.43 -20.27 9.61
N SER A 135 -1.89 -21.02 10.57
CA SER A 135 -1.11 -20.50 11.71
C SER A 135 -0.04 -19.51 11.22
N GLY A 136 -0.16 -18.24 11.60
CA GLY A 136 0.79 -17.17 11.22
C GLY A 136 0.16 -15.97 10.49
N GLY A 137 -1.06 -16.10 9.97
CA GLY A 137 -1.84 -14.97 9.45
C GLY A 137 -2.54 -14.20 10.56
N GLY A 138 -1.86 -13.23 11.19
CA GLY A 138 -2.51 -12.29 12.11
C GLY A 138 -3.06 -11.08 11.35
N LEU A 139 -4.38 -10.84 11.43
CA LEU A 139 -4.95 -9.56 11.02
C LEU A 139 -4.65 -8.50 12.08
N TYR A 140 -3.70 -7.60 11.80
CA TYR A 140 -3.47 -6.46 12.66
C TYR A 140 -4.59 -5.42 12.46
N ARG A 141 -5.56 -5.41 13.38
CA ARG A 141 -6.65 -4.41 13.41
C ARG A 141 -6.29 -3.31 14.40
N LYS A 142 -5.78 -2.18 13.92
CA LYS A 142 -5.65 -0.98 14.75
C LYS A 142 -7.00 -0.25 14.76
N THR A 143 -7.71 -0.28 15.88
CA THR A 143 -8.91 0.53 16.10
C THR A 143 -8.48 1.97 16.38
N SER A 144 -8.76 2.92 15.49
CA SER A 144 -8.60 4.35 15.81
C SER A 144 -9.76 4.81 16.70
N GLY A 145 -9.64 4.57 18.00
CA GLY A 145 -10.52 5.12 19.02
C GLY A 145 -10.13 6.57 19.32
N ARG A 146 -11.07 7.48 19.10
CA ARG A 146 -11.04 8.87 19.57
C ARG A 146 -10.92 8.87 21.10
N GLY A 147 -9.78 9.30 21.62
CA GLY A 147 -9.56 9.78 22.99
C GLY A 147 -9.74 8.75 24.12
N GLY A 148 -8.64 8.33 24.76
CA GLY A 148 -8.70 7.58 26.01
C GLY A 148 -7.40 6.86 26.34
N THR A 149 -6.61 7.50 27.20
CA THR A 149 -5.55 7.01 28.12
C THR A 149 -4.87 5.64 27.88
N ALA A 150 -3.54 5.70 27.96
CA ALA A 150 -2.58 4.61 28.07
C ALA A 150 -3.04 3.43 28.95
N SER A 151 -2.78 2.20 28.47
CA SER A 151 -2.03 1.20 29.23
C SER A 151 -1.74 -0.07 28.43
N ASP A 152 -0.51 -0.52 28.62
CA ASP A 152 -0.01 -1.89 28.71
C ASP A 152 0.28 -2.71 27.45
N HIS A 153 1.60 -2.86 27.26
CA HIS A 153 2.27 -3.89 26.49
C HIS A 153 2.19 -5.23 27.23
N GLU A 154 1.53 -6.23 26.65
CA GLU A 154 1.75 -7.63 27.00
C GLU A 154 1.95 -8.43 25.71
N CYS A 155 3.22 -8.65 25.37
CA CYS A 155 3.63 -9.61 24.35
C CYS A 155 3.95 -10.90 25.09
N LEU A 156 3.00 -11.85 25.08
CA LEU A 156 3.22 -13.19 25.59
C LEU A 156 3.98 -14.01 24.54
N ASP A 157 5.23 -14.32 24.88
CA ASP A 157 5.99 -15.45 24.34
C ASP A 157 5.18 -16.75 24.43
N ARG A 158 5.10 -17.48 23.32
CA ARG A 158 5.07 -18.95 23.29
C ARG A 158 5.39 -19.49 21.90
#